data_AF-A0A7D7XHB9-F1
#
_entry.id   AF-A0A7D7XHB9-F1
#
_cell.length_a   1.000
_cell.length_b   1.000
_cell.length_c   1.000
_cell.angle_alpha   90.00
_cell.angle_beta   90.00
_cell.angle_gamma   90.00
#
_symmetry.space_group_name_H-M   'P 1'
#
loop_
_entity.id
_entity.type
_entity.pdbx_description
1 polymer ?
#
loop_
_entity_poly.entity_id
_entity_poly.type
_entity_poly.pdbx_seq_one_letter_code
_entity_poly.pdbx_strand_id
1 'polypeptide(L)'
;MAAVIQYRCEICGTESSNPIHWFMIQCDTDELKVLKWNDEAANAQGARHYCGEAHASVYISRWLEASCSPSMPDFTQPSHG
;
A
#
# COMPACT_ATOMS: atom_id res chain seq x y z
N MET A 1 22.41 -2.06 22.47
CA MET A 1 21.00 -2.47 22.47
C MET A 1 20.60 -2.59 21.01
N ALA A 2 20.30 -3.80 20.51
CA ALA A 2 19.88 -3.97 19.13
C ALA A 2 18.47 -3.37 18.98
N ALA A 3 18.30 -2.39 18.09
CA ALA A 3 16.99 -1.88 17.75
C ALA A 3 16.20 -3.02 17.10
N VAL A 4 15.22 -3.57 17.82
CA VAL A 4 14.30 -4.55 17.24
C VAL A 4 13.39 -3.77 16.31
N ILE A 5 13.69 -3.80 15.01
CA ILE A 5 12.81 -3.17 14.02
C ILE A 5 11.52 -3.98 13.99
N GLN A 6 10.46 -3.40 14.56
CA GLN A 6 9.12 -3.95 14.49
C GLN A 6 8.43 -3.36 13.28
N TYR A 7 8.03 -4.22 12.35
CA TYR A 7 7.27 -3.84 11.18
C TYR A 7 5.80 -4.11 11.45
N ARG A 8 4.93 -3.18 11.03
CA ARG A 8 3.49 -3.25 11.26
C ARG A 8 2.76 -3.42 9.94
N CYS A 9 1.84 -4.36 9.87
CA CYS A 9 0.97 -4.51 8.72
C CYS A 9 -0.08 -3.40 8.68
N GLU A 10 -0.18 -2.71 7.54
CA GLU A 10 -1.11 -1.59 7.34
C GLU A 10 -2.59 -2.02 7.28
N ILE A 11 -2.87 -3.31 7.04
CA ILE A 11 -4.24 -3.83 6.91
C ILE A 11 -4.78 -4.35 8.24
N CYS A 12 -4.04 -5.24 8.90
CA CYS A 12 -4.49 -5.90 10.12
C CYS A 12 -3.83 -5.36 11.40
N GLY A 13 -2.79 -4.52 11.28
CA GLY A 13 -2.05 -4.00 12.42
C GLY A 13 -1.10 -5.02 13.07
N THR A 14 -0.90 -6.21 12.48
CA THR A 14 0.04 -7.19 13.01
C THR A 14 1.45 -6.60 13.05
N GLU A 15 2.06 -6.61 14.22
CA GLU A 15 3.46 -6.21 14.42
C GLU A 15 4.33 -7.46 14.45
N SER A 16 5.45 -7.45 13.73
CA SER A 16 6.42 -8.54 13.78
C SER A 16 7.83 -8.05 13.61
N SER A 17 8.70 -8.61 14.46
CA SER A 17 10.15 -8.42 14.40
C SER A 17 10.83 -9.37 13.40
N ASN A 18 10.11 -10.38 12.92
CA ASN A 18 10.58 -11.36 11.93
C ASN A 18 9.56 -11.47 10.77
N PRO A 19 9.69 -10.60 9.76
CA PRO A 19 8.75 -10.52 8.64
C PRO A 19 8.98 -11.63 7.60
N ILE A 20 8.88 -12.90 8.02
CA ILE A 20 8.99 -14.06 7.14
C ILE A 20 7.64 -14.22 6.40
N HIS A 21 7.67 -14.28 5.06
CA HIS A 21 6.49 -14.24 4.17
C HIS A 21 5.74 -12.89 4.08
N TRP A 22 6.40 -11.82 4.50
CA TRP A 22 5.84 -10.49 4.33
C TRP A 22 6.11 -9.96 2.92
N PHE A 23 5.27 -9.02 2.51
CA PHE A 23 5.36 -8.34 1.24
C PHE A 23 5.48 -6.84 1.49
N MET A 24 6.15 -6.17 0.58
CA MET A 24 6.28 -4.73 0.60
C MET A 24 5.68 -4.17 -0.66
N ILE A 25 4.95 -3.08 -0.51
CA ILE A 25 4.41 -2.35 -1.65
C ILE A 25 4.99 -0.95 -1.62
N GLN A 26 5.62 -0.56 -2.72
CA GLN A 26 5.96 0.83 -2.97
C GLN A 26 4.87 1.44 -3.85
N CYS A 27 4.32 2.55 -3.36
CA CYS A 27 3.29 3.29 -4.05
C CYS A 27 3.94 4.52 -4.67
N ASP A 28 4.09 4.50 -6.00
CA ASP A 28 4.39 5.70 -6.78
C ASP A 28 3.07 6.33 -7.27
N THR A 29 3.16 7.50 -7.91
CA THR A 29 1.99 8.23 -8.40
C THR A 29 1.23 7.46 -9.49
N ASP A 30 1.96 6.72 -10.34
CA ASP A 30 1.41 6.07 -11.55
C ASP A 30 1.51 4.54 -11.50
N GLU A 31 2.36 4.00 -10.62
CA GLU A 31 2.63 2.57 -10.55
C GLU A 31 2.69 2.08 -9.09
N LEU A 32 2.30 0.82 -8.92
CA LEU A 32 2.37 0.12 -7.65
C LEU A 32 3.30 -1.07 -7.81
N LYS A 33 4.44 -1.04 -7.10
CA LYS A 33 5.44 -2.11 -7.15
C LYS A 33 5.29 -3.04 -5.95
N VAL A 34 4.94 -4.30 -6.21
CA VAL A 34 4.90 -5.36 -5.19
C VAL A 34 6.25 -6.06 -5.16
N LEU A 35 6.93 -6.00 -4.02
CA LEU A 35 8.26 -6.56 -3.81
C LEU A 35 8.21 -7.58 -2.67
N LYS A 36 8.98 -8.66 -2.80
CA LYS A 36 9.24 -9.56 -1.68
C LYS A 36 9.95 -8.79 -0.57
N TRP A 37 9.69 -9.16 0.70
CA TRP A 37 10.36 -8.55 1.85
C TRP A 37 11.88 -8.40 1.65
N ASN A 38 12.38 -7.18 1.83
CA ASN A 38 13.79 -6.83 1.78
C ASN A 38 14.03 -5.66 2.75
N ASP A 39 15.00 -5.79 3.65
CA ASP A 39 15.18 -4.82 4.76
C ASP A 39 15.49 -3.40 4.25
N GLU A 40 16.27 -3.29 3.16
CA GLU A 40 16.57 -2.02 2.51
C GLU A 40 15.34 -1.35 1.92
N ALA A 41 14.48 -2.12 1.25
CA ALA A 41 13.25 -1.58 0.66
C ALA A 41 12.16 -1.39 1.72
N ALA A 42 12.22 -2.08 2.86
CA ALA A 42 11.33 -1.86 4.00
C ALA A 42 11.62 -0.52 4.68
N ASN A 43 12.88 -0.06 4.67
CA ASN A 43 13.31 1.25 5.14
C ASN A 43 13.14 2.36 4.09
N ALA A 44 12.76 2.03 2.86
CA ALA A 44 12.55 3.04 1.82
C ALA A 44 11.33 3.92 2.13
N GLN A 45 11.43 5.20 1.78
CA GLN A 45 10.35 6.16 1.99
C GLN A 45 9.13 5.77 1.13
N GLY A 46 7.97 5.59 1.77
CA GLY A 46 6.73 5.18 1.08
C GLY A 46 6.53 3.66 0.97
N ALA A 47 7.45 2.85 1.50
CA ALA A 47 7.26 1.41 1.59
C ALA A 47 6.19 1.05 2.63
N ARG A 48 5.17 0.30 2.20
CA ARG A 48 4.14 -0.25 3.08
C ARG A 48 4.34 -1.74 3.27
N HIS A 49 4.18 -2.18 4.52
CA HIS A 49 4.44 -3.55 4.95
C HIS A 49 3.13 -4.34 5.06
N TYR A 50 3.14 -5.56 4.53
CA TYR A 50 1.98 -6.46 4.56
C TYR A 50 2.41 -7.83 5.07
N CYS A 51 1.70 -8.35 6.07
CA CYS A 51 2.04 -9.62 6.70
C CYS A 51 1.71 -10.86 5.86
N GLY A 52 1.13 -10.68 4.67
CA GLY A 52 0.81 -11.76 3.76
C GLY A 52 0.24 -11.26 2.44
N GLU A 53 0.20 -12.16 1.45
CA GLU A 53 -0.28 -11.88 0.10
C GLU A 53 -1.73 -11.38 0.10
N ALA A 54 -2.61 -12.01 0.88
CA ALA A 54 -4.02 -11.61 0.93
C ALA A 54 -4.20 -10.13 1.34
N HIS A 55 -3.42 -9.65 2.30
CA HIS A 55 -3.47 -8.25 2.73
C HIS A 55 -2.86 -7.31 1.70
N ALA A 56 -1.77 -7.74 1.04
CA ALA A 56 -1.21 -7.00 -0.09
C ALA A 56 -2.23 -6.86 -1.23
N SER A 57 -2.90 -7.95 -1.61
CA SER A 57 -3.94 -7.97 -2.66
C SER A 57 -5.10 -7.03 -2.35
N VAL A 58 -5.59 -7.01 -1.10
CA VAL A 58 -6.64 -6.05 -0.69
C VAL A 58 -6.19 -4.60 -0.90
N TYR A 59 -4.95 -4.29 -0.56
CA TYR A 59 -4.42 -2.94 -0.79
C TYR A 59 -4.30 -2.61 -2.27
N ILE A 60 -3.82 -3.54 -3.10
CA ILE A 60 -3.69 -3.36 -4.55
C ILE A 60 -5.06 -3.10 -5.17
N SER A 61 -6.08 -3.89 -4.82
CA SER A 61 -7.45 -3.68 -5.31
C SER A 61 -7.96 -2.28 -4.95
N ARG A 62 -7.79 -1.85 -3.70
CA ARG A 62 -8.23 -0.51 -3.26
C ARG A 62 -7.48 0.62 -3.98
N TRP A 63 -6.18 0.45 -4.21
CA TRP A 63 -5.39 1.42 -4.95
C TRP A 63 -5.85 1.51 -6.41
N LEU A 64 -6.11 0.36 -7.06
CA LEU A 64 -6.65 0.32 -8.40
C LEU A 64 -8.04 0.95 -8.47
N GLU A 65 -8.92 0.70 -7.50
CA GLU A 65 -10.24 1.34 -7.42
C GLU A 65 -10.13 2.87 -7.25
N ALA A 66 -9.19 3.34 -6.43
CA ALA A 66 -8.96 4.77 -6.27
C ALA A 66 -8.37 5.42 -7.53
N SER A 67 -7.48 4.73 -8.23
CA SER A 67 -6.87 5.19 -9.50
C SER A 67 -7.86 5.12 -10.68
N CYS A 68 -8.69 4.07 -10.73
CA CYS A 68 -9.73 3.87 -11.73
C CYS A 68 -11.08 4.48 -11.35
N SER A 69 -11.16 5.24 -10.24
CA SER A 69 -12.33 6.07 -9.96
C SER A 69 -12.44 7.06 -11.11
N PRO A 70 -13.46 6.96 -11.98
CA PRO A 70 -13.68 8.05 -12.92
C PRO A 70 -13.88 9.27 -12.03
N SER A 71 -13.10 10.33 -12.25
CA SER A 71 -13.43 11.66 -11.75
C SER A 71 -14.92 11.81 -11.98
N MET A 72 -15.73 11.83 -10.90
CA MET A 72 -17.18 11.96 -11.05
C MET A 72 -17.38 13.09 -12.07
N PRO A 73 -18.06 12.85 -13.21
CA PRO A 73 -18.37 13.95 -14.09
C PRO A 73 -19.11 14.95 -13.22
N ASP A 74 -18.57 16.15 -13.08
CA ASP A 74 -19.21 17.21 -12.32
C ASP A 74 -20.49 17.57 -13.08
N PHE A 75 -21.60 16.92 -12.71
CA PHE A 75 -22.94 17.19 -13.26
C PHE A 75 -23.53 18.48 -12.67
N THR A 76 -22.72 19.31 -12.01
CA THR A 76 -23.14 20.56 -11.36
C THR A 76 -22.81 21.81 -12.18
N GLN A 77 -22.54 21.68 -13.49
CA GLN A 77 -22.55 22.85 -14.37
C GLN A 77 -24.00 23.28 -14.65
N PRO A 78 -24.48 24.44 -14.16
CA PRO A 78 -25.81 24.93 -14.50
C PRO A 78 -25.84 25.23 -16.00
N SER A 79 -26.72 24.54 -16.72
CA SER A 79 -27.09 24.85 -18.08
C SER A 79 -27.68 26.27 -18.12
N HIS A 80 -26.88 27.22 -18.59
CA HIS A 80 -27.33 28.58 -18.89
C HIS A 80 -28.18 28.52 -20.17
N GLY A 81 -29.48 28.78 -20.04
CA GLY A 81 -30.45 28.90 -21.12
C GLY A 81 -31.34 30.10 -20.88
#